data_AF-M3AKK0-F1
#
_entry.id   AF-M3AKK0-F1
#
_cell.length_a   1.000
_cell.length_b   1.000
_cell.length_c   1.000
_cell.angle_alpha   90.00
_cell.angle_beta   90.00
_cell.angle_gamma   90.00
#
_symmetry.space_group_name_H-M   'P 1'
#
loop_
_entity.id
_entity.type
_entity.pdbx_description
1 polymer ?
#
loop_
_entity_poly.entity_id
_entity_poly.type
_entity_poly.pdbx_seq_one_letter_code
_entity_poly.pdbx_strand_id
1 'polypeptide(L)'
;MIKSWTHENVNAAQREGVWATQEKNEQLLTEAFKTSRHVILLFSVNKSMAFQGYALMTSLPDPDLPEPAWAAKLNWATSATFTVKWLGTTSIPFRTIGHLKNTLNINEDGEPLAVLVGKDGQEISADAGMGVVWVLDEAEANARDGRLR
;
A
#
# COMPACT_ATOMS: atom_id res chain seq x y z
N MET A 1 5.15 -2.00 0.49
CA MET A 1 4.32 -1.09 -0.36
C MET A 1 3.58 -1.90 -1.41
N ILE A 2 2.40 -1.41 -1.79
CA ILE A 2 1.54 -1.98 -2.82
C ILE A 2 1.56 -1.06 -4.04
N LYS A 3 1.84 -1.63 -5.21
CA LYS A 3 1.86 -0.91 -6.48
C LYS A 3 0.64 -1.29 -7.32
N SER A 4 -0.20 -0.31 -7.62
CA SER A 4 -1.35 -0.49 -8.49
C SER A 4 -1.06 -0.02 -9.92
N TRP A 5 -1.64 -0.69 -10.92
CA TRP A 5 -1.57 -0.23 -12.31
C TRP A 5 -2.40 1.03 -12.55
N THR A 6 -3.59 1.11 -11.92
CA THR A 6 -4.54 2.20 -12.17
C THR A 6 -5.12 2.78 -10.88
N HIS A 7 -5.71 3.97 -11.00
CA HIS A 7 -6.47 4.60 -9.91
C HIS A 7 -7.78 3.86 -9.65
N GLU A 8 -8.40 3.29 -10.68
CA GLU A 8 -9.66 2.56 -10.56
C GLU A 8 -9.54 1.36 -9.61
N ASN A 9 -8.41 0.64 -9.63
CA ASN A 9 -8.17 -0.48 -8.73
C ASN A 9 -8.12 -0.01 -7.27
N VAL A 10 -7.37 1.07 -6.99
CA VAL A 10 -7.27 1.65 -5.64
C VAL A 10 -8.62 2.18 -5.18
N ASN A 11 -9.35 2.88 -6.04
CA ASN A 11 -10.68 3.40 -5.72
C ASN A 11 -11.69 2.27 -5.46
N ALA A 12 -11.61 1.16 -6.19
CA ALA A 12 -12.42 -0.04 -5.92
C ALA A 12 -12.08 -0.63 -4.56
N ALA A 13 -10.79 -0.82 -4.25
CA ALA A 13 -10.32 -1.31 -2.97
C ALA A 13 -10.74 -0.43 -1.79
N GLN A 14 -10.76 0.90 -1.97
CA GLN A 14 -11.29 1.86 -0.99
C GLN A 14 -12.77 1.70 -0.69
N ARG A 15 -13.57 1.32 -1.70
CA ARG A 15 -15.01 1.06 -1.53
C ARG A 15 -15.31 -0.32 -0.98
N GLU A 16 -14.57 -1.32 -1.44
CA GLU A 16 -14.88 -2.74 -1.21
C GLU A 16 -14.13 -3.33 -0.01
N GLY A 17 -13.04 -2.70 0.44
CA GLY A 17 -12.26 -3.18 1.59
C GLY A 17 -11.51 -4.48 1.31
N VAL A 18 -11.19 -4.75 0.04
CA VAL A 18 -10.46 -5.95 -0.39
C VAL A 18 -9.33 -5.60 -1.33
N TRP A 19 -8.32 -6.46 -1.35
CA TRP A 19 -7.20 -6.39 -2.29
C TRP A 19 -6.73 -7.78 -2.69
N ALA A 20 -6.16 -7.86 -3.89
CA ALA A 20 -5.36 -8.98 -4.36
C ALA A 20 -4.05 -8.41 -4.91
N THR A 21 -2.95 -9.16 -4.89
CA THR A 21 -1.64 -8.67 -5.35
C THR A 21 -1.02 -9.66 -6.34
N GLN A 22 0.21 -9.42 -6.79
CA GLN A 22 0.94 -10.40 -7.58
C GLN A 22 1.15 -11.67 -6.74
N GLU A 23 0.96 -12.86 -7.32
CA GLU A 23 1.08 -14.16 -6.62
C GLU A 23 2.36 -14.28 -5.78
N LYS A 24 3.49 -13.77 -6.31
CA LYS A 24 4.79 -13.78 -5.63
C LYS A 24 4.79 -13.07 -4.26
N ASN A 25 3.85 -12.15 -4.01
CA ASN A 25 3.75 -11.40 -2.76
C ASN A 25 2.86 -12.11 -1.73
N GLU A 26 2.12 -13.16 -2.11
CA GLU A 26 1.16 -13.83 -1.24
C GLU A 26 1.84 -14.44 -0.02
N GLN A 27 2.96 -15.15 -0.22
CA GLN A 27 3.72 -15.76 0.86
C GLN A 27 4.27 -14.69 1.82
N LEU A 28 4.84 -13.62 1.27
CA LEU A 28 5.38 -12.49 2.04
C LEU A 28 4.31 -11.87 2.95
N LEU A 29 3.12 -11.56 2.39
CA LEU A 29 2.04 -10.94 3.15
C LEU A 29 1.42 -11.92 4.17
N THR A 30 1.35 -13.20 3.83
CA THR A 30 0.90 -14.27 4.74
C THR A 30 1.82 -14.39 5.96
N GLU A 31 3.13 -14.42 5.73
CA GLU A 31 4.14 -14.49 6.80
C GLU A 31 4.11 -13.22 7.66
N ALA A 32 4.05 -12.04 7.02
CA ALA A 32 3.93 -10.76 7.73
C ALA A 32 2.68 -10.72 8.62
N PHE A 33 1.53 -11.16 8.12
CA PHE A 33 0.26 -11.18 8.87
C PHE A 33 0.30 -12.13 10.07
N LYS A 34 0.98 -13.28 9.95
CA LYS A 34 1.10 -14.26 11.04
C LYS A 34 2.09 -13.83 12.13
N THR A 35 3.12 -13.08 11.76
CA THR A 35 4.25 -12.76 12.65
C THR A 35 4.22 -11.35 13.21
N SER A 36 3.43 -10.46 12.61
CA SER A 36 3.32 -9.06 13.01
C SER A 36 1.96 -8.75 13.62
N ARG A 37 1.93 -7.87 14.62
CA ARG A 37 0.66 -7.39 15.21
C ARG A 37 -0.20 -6.63 14.19
N HIS A 38 0.44 -5.85 13.32
CA HIS A 38 -0.22 -5.04 12.30
C HIS A 38 0.61 -5.08 11.02
N VAL A 39 -0.05 -5.30 9.88
CA VAL A 39 0.56 -5.19 8.55
C VAL A 39 -0.05 -3.98 7.85
N ILE A 40 0.77 -2.95 7.63
CA ILE A 40 0.35 -1.70 6.99
C ILE A 40 0.75 -1.71 5.51
N LEU A 41 -0.24 -1.45 4.67
CA LEU A 41 -0.10 -1.42 3.22
C LEU A 41 -0.16 0.02 2.74
N LEU A 42 0.97 0.52 2.22
CA LEU A 42 1.07 1.84 1.57
C LEU A 42 0.76 1.68 0.07
N PHE A 43 -0.32 2.28 -0.41
CA PHE A 43 -0.79 2.14 -1.79
C PHE A 43 -0.23 3.23 -2.68
N SER A 44 0.36 2.85 -3.81
CA SER A 44 0.86 3.79 -4.82
C SER A 44 0.58 3.31 -6.24
N VAL A 45 -0.18 4.09 -7.01
CA VAL A 45 -0.45 3.90 -8.42
C VAL A 45 0.80 4.22 -9.23
N ASN A 46 1.13 3.37 -10.19
CA ASN A 46 2.28 3.55 -11.06
C ASN A 46 2.20 4.89 -11.82
N LYS A 47 3.33 5.60 -11.90
CA LYS A 47 3.46 6.92 -12.55
C LYS A 47 2.60 8.05 -11.94
N SER A 48 1.90 7.82 -10.82
CA SER A 48 1.12 8.86 -10.14
C SER A 48 1.97 9.89 -9.39
N MET A 49 3.24 9.58 -9.14
CA MET A 49 4.15 10.38 -8.31
C MET A 49 3.58 10.66 -6.89
N ALA A 50 2.77 9.74 -6.36
CA ALA A 50 2.08 9.89 -5.09
C ALA A 50 1.81 8.54 -4.40
N PHE A 51 1.59 8.60 -3.09
CA PHE A 51 0.86 7.57 -2.36
C PHE A 51 -0.62 7.95 -2.34
N GLN A 52 -1.52 6.99 -2.60
CA GLN A 52 -2.97 7.21 -2.66
C GLN A 52 -3.69 6.88 -1.35
N GLY A 53 -2.93 6.58 -0.30
CA GLY A 53 -3.46 6.23 1.00
C GLY A 53 -2.81 4.97 1.56
N TYR A 54 -3.34 4.54 2.70
CA TYR A 54 -2.84 3.36 3.38
C TYR A 54 -3.96 2.62 4.13
N ALA A 55 -3.74 1.31 4.28
CA ALA A 55 -4.70 0.43 4.93
C ALA A 55 -3.98 -0.59 5.84
N LEU A 56 -4.72 -1.05 6.84
CA LEU A 56 -4.36 -2.22 7.64
C LEU A 56 -4.86 -3.48 6.93
N MET A 57 -4.00 -4.48 6.75
CA MET A 57 -4.44 -5.83 6.34
C MET A 57 -5.21 -6.48 7.49
N THR A 58 -6.39 -7.04 7.21
CA THR A 58 -7.32 -7.56 8.24
C THR A 58 -7.63 -9.05 8.12
N SER A 59 -7.18 -9.72 7.06
CA SER A 59 -7.25 -11.18 6.93
C SER A 59 -6.05 -11.73 6.17
N LEU A 60 -5.84 -13.04 6.26
CA LEU A 60 -5.00 -13.77 5.32
C LEU A 60 -5.63 -13.75 3.91
N PRO A 61 -4.82 -13.98 2.85
CA PRO A 61 -5.32 -14.35 1.54
C PRO A 61 -6.20 -15.61 1.64
N ASP A 62 -7.39 -15.56 1.06
CA ASP A 62 -8.42 -16.58 1.17
C ASP A 62 -9.09 -16.82 -0.20
N PRO A 63 -8.95 -18.01 -0.81
CA PRO A 63 -9.58 -18.35 -2.09
C PRO A 63 -11.12 -18.33 -2.06
N ASP A 64 -11.74 -18.41 -0.88
CA ASP A 64 -13.20 -18.38 -0.75
C ASP A 64 -13.76 -16.95 -0.77
N LEU A 65 -12.90 -15.93 -0.64
CA LEU A 65 -13.30 -14.53 -0.77
C LEU A 65 -13.50 -14.15 -2.26
N PRO A 66 -14.57 -13.40 -2.59
CA PRO A 66 -14.79 -12.94 -3.95
C PRO A 66 -13.59 -12.14 -4.48
N GLU A 67 -13.18 -12.45 -5.70
CA GLU A 67 -12.12 -11.71 -6.38
C GLU A 67 -12.56 -10.25 -6.64
N PRO A 68 -11.69 -9.24 -6.41
CA PRO A 68 -12.00 -7.87 -6.74
C PRO A 68 -12.34 -7.72 -8.23
N ALA A 69 -13.36 -6.94 -8.57
CA ALA A 69 -13.85 -6.81 -9.96
C ALA A 69 -12.79 -6.29 -10.95
N TRP A 70 -11.73 -5.64 -10.45
CA TRP A 70 -10.61 -5.18 -11.27
C TRP A 70 -9.61 -6.29 -11.59
N ALA A 71 -9.50 -7.34 -10.76
CA ALA A 71 -8.54 -8.42 -10.95
C ALA A 71 -8.97 -9.36 -12.10
N ALA A 72 -10.28 -9.57 -12.27
CA ALA A 72 -10.85 -10.24 -13.45
C ALA A 72 -10.52 -9.56 -14.81
N LYS A 73 -10.04 -8.31 -14.80
CA LYS A 73 -9.62 -7.57 -16.02
C LYS A 73 -8.13 -7.75 -16.34
N LEU A 74 -7.38 -8.43 -15.48
CA LEU A 74 -5.96 -8.69 -15.68
C LEU A 74 -5.76 -9.90 -16.60
N ASN A 75 -4.67 -9.88 -17.35
CA ASN A 75 -4.23 -10.98 -18.21
C ASN A 75 -3.21 -11.91 -17.51
N TRP A 76 -3.08 -11.80 -16.19
CA TRP A 76 -2.25 -12.64 -15.35
C TRP A 76 -2.98 -12.96 -14.03
N ALA A 77 -2.61 -14.07 -13.40
CA ALA A 77 -3.18 -14.48 -12.12
C ALA A 77 -2.73 -13.56 -10.97
N THR A 78 -3.60 -13.43 -9.97
CA THR A 78 -3.32 -12.70 -8.73
C THR A 78 -3.30 -13.66 -7.54
N SER A 79 -2.80 -13.21 -6.41
CA SER A 79 -2.96 -13.91 -5.15
C SER A 79 -4.44 -14.12 -4.83
N ALA A 80 -4.74 -15.02 -3.89
CA ALA A 80 -6.05 -15.02 -3.26
C ALA A 80 -6.39 -13.62 -2.67
N THR A 81 -7.69 -13.32 -2.58
CA THR A 81 -8.18 -12.05 -2.05
C THR A 81 -7.95 -11.98 -0.54
N PHE A 82 -7.61 -10.79 -0.03
CA PHE A 82 -7.59 -10.51 1.40
C PHE A 82 -8.30 -9.19 1.71
N THR A 83 -8.77 -9.07 2.95
CA THR A 83 -9.47 -7.88 3.43
C THR A 83 -8.51 -6.83 3.96
N VAL A 84 -8.87 -5.57 3.77
CA VAL A 84 -8.14 -4.40 4.26
C VAL A 84 -9.08 -3.38 4.88
N LYS A 85 -8.62 -2.70 5.92
CA LYS A 85 -9.30 -1.54 6.52
C LYS A 85 -8.52 -0.28 6.20
N TRP A 86 -9.09 0.60 5.40
CA TRP A 86 -8.50 1.90 5.07
C TRP A 86 -8.41 2.79 6.31
N LEU A 87 -7.22 3.33 6.54
CA LEU A 87 -6.93 4.24 7.65
C LEU A 87 -6.82 5.69 7.16
N GLY A 88 -6.26 5.87 5.95
CA GLY A 88 -6.26 7.14 5.23
C GLY A 88 -6.42 6.92 3.73
N THR A 89 -7.22 7.78 3.09
CA THR A 89 -7.49 7.73 1.63
C THR A 89 -7.02 8.98 0.90
N THR A 90 -6.57 9.98 1.66
CA THR A 90 -6.03 11.22 1.11
C THR A 90 -4.66 10.97 0.49
N SER A 91 -4.52 11.36 -0.78
CA SER A 91 -3.26 11.19 -1.51
C SER A 91 -2.22 12.22 -1.10
N ILE A 92 -0.96 11.81 -1.01
CA ILE A 92 0.19 12.70 -0.79
C ILE A 92 1.19 12.61 -1.95
N PRO A 93 1.69 13.74 -2.47
CA PRO A 93 2.67 13.74 -3.55
C PRO A 93 4.06 13.36 -3.03
N PHE A 94 4.82 12.58 -3.80
CA PHE A 94 6.15 12.09 -3.39
C PHE A 94 7.14 13.17 -2.94
N ARG A 95 6.99 14.40 -3.43
CA ARG A 95 7.81 15.54 -2.99
C ARG A 95 7.75 15.77 -1.47
N THR A 96 6.69 15.35 -0.79
CA THR A 96 6.58 15.50 0.67
C THR A 96 7.36 14.44 1.44
N ILE A 97 7.59 13.27 0.84
CA ILE A 97 8.19 12.10 1.53
C ILE A 97 9.51 11.61 0.90
N GLY A 98 9.99 12.26 -0.16
CA GLY A 98 11.19 11.82 -0.90
C GLY A 98 12.49 11.86 -0.10
N HIS A 99 12.50 12.58 1.03
CA HIS A 99 13.62 12.62 1.96
C HIS A 99 13.70 11.37 2.86
N LEU A 100 12.60 10.62 3.02
CA LEU A 100 12.56 9.41 3.81
C LEU A 100 13.27 8.26 3.07
N LYS A 101 14.10 7.52 3.79
CA LYS A 101 14.92 6.43 3.25
C LYS A 101 14.46 5.09 3.81
N ASN A 102 14.29 4.10 2.93
CA ASN A 102 13.93 2.74 3.32
C ASN A 102 15.18 1.89 3.49
N THR A 103 15.55 1.56 4.73
CA THR A 103 16.75 0.75 5.02
C THR A 103 16.61 -0.72 4.60
N LEU A 104 15.40 -1.16 4.23
CA LEU A 104 15.13 -2.50 3.66
C LEU A 104 15.17 -2.51 2.12
N ASN A 105 15.50 -1.39 1.48
CA ASN A 105 15.71 -1.32 0.04
C ASN A 105 17.01 -0.58 -0.25
N ILE A 106 18.09 -1.34 -0.46
CA ILE A 106 19.45 -0.83 -0.58
C ILE A 106 19.89 -0.91 -2.06
N ASN A 107 20.61 0.12 -2.54
CA ASN A 107 21.20 0.13 -3.88
C ASN A 107 22.50 -0.71 -3.95
N GLU A 108 23.11 -0.76 -5.14
CA GLU A 108 24.34 -1.53 -5.38
C GLU A 108 25.54 -1.03 -4.55
N ASP A 109 25.52 0.24 -4.13
CA ASP A 109 26.57 0.88 -3.32
C ASP A 109 26.37 0.69 -1.81
N GLY A 110 25.32 -0.03 -1.39
CA GLY A 110 25.01 -0.23 0.04
C GLY A 110 24.23 0.90 0.69
N GLU A 111 23.71 1.86 -0.08
CA GLU A 111 22.93 2.99 0.42
C GLU A 111 21.41 2.76 0.36
N PRO A 112 20.65 3.15 1.40
CA PRO A 112 19.19 3.12 1.39
C PRO A 112 18.57 3.98 0.29
N LEU A 113 17.65 3.40 -0.48
CA LEU A 113 16.85 4.09 -1.47
C LEU A 113 15.73 4.91 -0.80
N ALA A 114 15.23 5.93 -1.51
CA ALA A 114 14.08 6.70 -1.02
C ALA A 114 12.84 5.79 -0.89
N VAL A 115 11.98 6.05 0.10
CA VAL A 115 10.81 5.20 0.41
C VAL A 115 9.82 5.08 -0.75
N LEU A 116 9.82 6.05 -1.66
CA LEU A 116 9.01 6.05 -2.89
C LEU A 116 9.54 5.08 -3.96
N VAL A 117 10.78 4.60 -3.82
CA VAL A 117 11.43 3.67 -4.75
C VAL A 117 11.20 2.25 -4.25
N GLY A 118 10.44 1.48 -5.01
CA GLY A 118 10.15 0.09 -4.69
C GLY A 118 9.24 -0.54 -5.74
N LYS A 119 9.35 -1.86 -5.90
CA LYS A 119 8.43 -2.66 -6.70
C LYS A 119 7.21 -3.04 -5.87
N ASP A 120 6.20 -3.61 -6.51
CA ASP A 120 5.08 -4.21 -5.78
C ASP A 120 5.62 -5.26 -4.80
N GLY A 121 5.15 -5.20 -3.55
CA GLY A 121 5.61 -6.08 -2.48
C GLY A 121 6.87 -5.62 -1.74
N GLN A 122 7.53 -4.52 -2.13
CA GLN A 122 8.74 -4.05 -1.45
C GLN A 122 8.44 -3.75 0.03
N GLU A 123 9.12 -4.45 0.94
CA GLU A 123 9.03 -4.19 2.38
C GLU A 123 9.65 -2.82 2.70
N ILE A 124 9.06 -2.13 3.69
CA ILE A 124 9.49 -0.81 4.12
C ILE A 124 9.85 -0.88 5.61
N SER A 125 11.05 -0.43 5.95
CA SER A 125 11.52 -0.34 7.33
C SER A 125 10.54 0.42 8.21
N ALA A 126 10.39 0.02 9.47
CA ALA A 126 9.46 0.63 10.41
C ALA A 126 9.57 2.16 10.47
N ASP A 127 10.78 2.71 10.57
CA ASP A 127 11.02 4.16 10.66
C ASP A 127 10.53 4.91 9.41
N ALA A 128 10.90 4.43 8.22
CA ALA A 128 10.43 5.01 6.97
C ALA A 128 8.91 4.90 6.81
N GLY A 129 8.35 3.74 7.17
CA GLY A 129 6.90 3.49 7.12
C GLY A 129 6.13 4.44 8.04
N MET A 130 6.60 4.60 9.27
CA MET A 130 6.05 5.55 10.25
C MET A 130 6.09 6.99 9.73
N GLY A 131 7.21 7.41 9.13
CA GLY A 131 7.31 8.74 8.53
C GLY A 131 6.31 8.98 7.40
N VAL A 132 6.07 7.98 6.55
CA VAL A 132 5.05 8.08 5.48
C VAL A 132 3.65 8.13 6.08
N VAL A 133 3.34 7.28 7.07
CA VAL A 133 2.04 7.26 7.76
C VAL A 133 1.75 8.60 8.44
N TRP A 134 2.74 9.20 9.11
CA TRP A 134 2.59 10.52 9.72
C TRP A 134 2.10 11.57 8.73
N VAL A 135 2.76 11.67 7.56
CA VAL A 135 2.39 12.65 6.52
C VAL A 135 1.02 12.33 5.91
N LEU A 136 0.67 11.05 5.77
CA LEU A 136 -0.66 10.63 5.31
C LEU A 136 -1.75 11.01 6.33
N ASP A 137 -1.49 10.84 7.63
CA ASP A 137 -2.42 11.19 8.69
C ASP A 137 -2.64 12.70 8.78
N GLU A 138 -1.58 13.51 8.66
CA GLU A 138 -1.69 14.97 8.57
C GLU A 138 -2.53 15.39 7.35
N ALA A 139 -2.31 14.77 6.19
CA ALA A 139 -3.10 15.07 4.99
C ALA A 139 -4.58 14.71 5.16
N GLU A 140 -4.86 13.55 5.78
CA GLU A 140 -6.22 13.09 6.05
C GLU A 140 -6.95 13.97 7.07
N ALA A 141 -6.28 14.41 8.14
CA ALA A 141 -6.83 15.35 9.10
C ALA A 141 -7.19 16.68 8.45
N ASN A 142 -6.27 17.26 7.68
CA ASN A 142 -6.49 18.52 6.96
C ASN A 142 -7.66 18.42 5.95
N ALA A 143 -7.80 17.29 5.26
CA ALA A 143 -8.89 17.05 4.32
C ALA A 143 -10.27 16.96 5.02
N ARG A 144 -10.31 16.41 6.24
CA ARG A 144 -11.54 16.35 7.06
C ARG A 144 -11.94 17.73 7.56
N ASP A 145 -10.99 18.50 8.08
CA ASP A 145 -11.23 19.84 8.60
C ASP A 145 -11.67 20.80 7.48
N GLY A 146 -11.11 20.66 6.28
CA GLY A 146 -11.53 21.42 5.10
C GLY A 146 -12.92 21.10 4.58
N ARG A 147 -13.48 19.91 4.88
CA ARG A 147 -14.87 19.52 4.54
C ARG A 147 -15.90 20.02 5.54
N LEU A 148 -15.47 20.41 6.74
CA LEU A 148 -16.33 20.93 7.82
C LEU A 148 -16.45 22.46 7.80
N ARG A 149 -15.82 23.14 6.83
CA ARG A 149 -15.90 24.58 6.60
C ARG A 149 -16.79 24.94 5.43
#